data_AF-A0A0N5BRV7-F1
#
_entry.id   AF-A0A0N5BRV7-F1
#
_cell.length_a   1.000
_cell.length_b   1.000
_cell.length_c   1.000
_cell.angle_alpha   90.00
_cell.angle_beta   90.00
_cell.angle_gamma   90.00
#
_symmetry.space_group_name_H-M   'P 1'
#
loop_
_entity.id
_entity.type
_entity.pdbx_description
1 polymer ?
#
loop_
_entity_poly.entity_id
_entity_poly.type
_entity_poly.pdbx_seq_one_letter_code
_entity_poly.pdbx_strand_id
1 'polypeptide(L)'
;MSTRKVVRKLDNSGVKTKKSFKSGAVNKPPPKEAKKRPPRERTATNEPPAKKSNNPNMEPLGERKSCNEPTVTNEAKRRFKQKSQKQIAYEREKRASIIVAPKLKERVGVKVLDNEDDEKVPYCSHGPCLLFEKPFSRESSNVDISYSCAVYRSDKCDYKLDIIDWNKIKDEYTPPEHKCEPFEYGQASKSYKELSEQGKEIFFCETCWKCFNKHSCPMIGPINYDLVNNPLEFLVNAIQENEGEAQYWFKDETHEIIYNGIKKGDFDGLLCIGTPTVFQKLRTRMRCFLLDVDERFKYFFEADEFAQFSMLVNYFYDPKGREQLENFFRETRRLLILCDPPFAVFISALQKSIDKLKAFFKEKSEYDDKEVYQMFVLPVFVGKHLRDVEMLDYKVTYSNHRVFNNPDRTIVRLFTDVEQANFELPEPYYRFCSECNRYVVSTNEHCDVCEKCPSKDGSTYKHCFTCERCVKPKYVHCKRCKCCHLPGRCNPKPQ
;
A
#
# COMPACT_ATOMS: atom_id res chain seq x y z
N MET A 1 -1.45 -15.82 54.96
CA MET A 1 -0.22 -15.06 55.30
C MET A 1 0.51 -14.81 53.98
N SER A 2 1.04 -13.64 53.62
CA SER A 2 1.14 -12.35 54.32
C SER A 2 0.81 -11.20 53.36
N THR A 3 -0.02 -10.25 53.77
CA THR A 3 -0.48 -9.11 52.94
C THR A 3 0.39 -7.87 53.16
N ARG A 4 1.01 -7.32 52.12
CA ARG A 4 1.63 -5.99 52.18
C ARG A 4 0.81 -4.96 51.40
N LYS A 5 0.15 -4.07 52.15
CA LYS A 5 -0.41 -2.81 51.64
C LYS A 5 0.73 -1.84 51.33
N VAL A 6 0.65 -1.11 50.23
CA VAL A 6 1.45 0.10 49.99
C VAL A 6 0.51 1.30 50.00
N VAL A 7 0.89 2.35 50.72
CA VAL A 7 0.04 3.50 51.04
C VAL A 7 0.38 4.68 50.14
N ARG A 8 -0.65 5.36 49.61
CA ARG A 8 -0.52 6.63 48.88
C ARG A 8 0.02 7.73 49.80
N LYS A 9 0.95 8.55 49.30
CA LYS A 9 1.18 9.90 49.82
C LYS A 9 0.75 10.93 48.78
N LEU A 10 -0.21 11.76 49.18
CA LEU A 10 -0.45 13.08 48.62
C LEU A 10 0.38 14.06 49.46
N ASP A 11 1.16 14.92 48.81
CA ASP A 11 1.66 16.15 49.44
C ASP A 11 1.13 17.33 48.63
N ASN A 12 0.48 18.27 49.32
CA ASN A 12 -0.24 19.39 48.75
C ASN A 12 0.02 20.62 49.62
N SER A 13 0.67 21.63 49.06
CA SER A 13 0.94 22.89 49.77
C SER A 13 0.94 24.09 48.82
N GLY A 14 -0.16 24.85 48.84
CA GLY A 14 -0.09 26.29 48.55
C GLY A 14 0.51 27.04 49.76
N VAL A 15 0.51 28.37 49.88
CA VAL A 15 -0.17 29.47 49.15
C VAL A 15 0.65 30.74 49.45
N LYS A 16 0.73 31.74 48.54
CA LYS A 16 0.54 33.20 48.84
C LYS A 16 0.84 34.16 47.66
N THR A 17 -0.24 34.51 46.97
CA THR A 17 -0.66 35.88 46.61
C THR A 17 0.32 37.07 46.76
N LYS A 18 0.37 37.92 45.73
CA LYS A 18 0.25 39.39 45.89
C LYS A 18 -0.41 40.06 44.69
N LYS A 19 -1.15 41.15 44.96
CA LYS A 19 -1.99 41.92 44.03
C LYS A 19 -1.21 43.01 43.31
N SER A 20 -1.67 43.43 42.13
CA SER A 20 -1.73 44.85 41.75
C SER A 20 -2.79 45.12 40.68
N PHE A 21 -3.60 46.16 40.90
CA PHE A 21 -4.55 46.72 39.94
C PHE A 21 -3.84 47.56 38.88
N LYS A 22 -4.43 47.70 37.69
CA LYS A 22 -4.59 49.02 37.05
C LYS A 22 -5.76 49.03 36.05
N SER A 23 -6.57 50.07 36.17
CA SER A 23 -7.73 50.36 35.33
C SER A 23 -7.34 51.18 34.09
N GLY A 24 -8.11 51.04 33.01
CA GLY A 24 -7.98 51.87 31.81
C GLY A 24 -9.17 51.68 30.87
N ALA A 25 -10.18 52.53 31.01
CA ALA A 25 -11.24 52.67 30.01
C ALA A 25 -10.85 53.75 28.98
N VAL A 26 -11.51 53.77 27.81
CA VAL A 26 -12.15 54.96 27.18
C VAL A 26 -12.37 54.78 25.65
N ASN A 27 -13.62 55.02 25.24
CA ASN A 27 -14.17 55.43 23.92
C ASN A 27 -14.13 54.54 22.65
N LYS A 28 -15.36 54.26 22.16
CA LYS A 28 -15.74 54.10 20.74
C LYS A 28 -15.92 55.47 20.06
N PRO A 29 -15.88 55.54 18.72
CA PRO A 29 -16.96 56.22 17.98
C PRO A 29 -17.44 55.35 16.76
N PRO A 30 -18.20 55.83 15.74
CA PRO A 30 -19.56 55.33 15.47
C PRO A 30 -19.71 54.54 14.14
N PRO A 31 -20.88 53.93 13.85
CA PRO A 31 -21.10 53.09 12.67
C PRO A 31 -21.33 53.91 11.38
N LYS A 32 -21.16 53.26 10.22
CA LYS A 32 -21.63 53.76 8.91
C LYS A 32 -22.46 52.70 8.19
N GLU A 33 -23.52 53.17 7.54
CA GLU A 33 -24.61 52.36 6.99
C GLU A 33 -24.32 51.72 5.63
N ALA A 34 -25.14 50.73 5.29
CA ALA A 34 -25.06 49.95 4.07
C ALA A 34 -25.49 50.72 2.80
N LYS A 35 -24.88 50.38 1.66
CA LYS A 35 -25.48 50.62 0.33
C LYS A 35 -25.93 49.30 -0.30
N LYS A 36 -27.24 49.08 -0.33
CA LYS A 36 -27.89 48.06 -1.17
C LYS A 36 -27.91 48.51 -2.63
N ARG A 37 -27.75 47.58 -3.58
CA ARG A 37 -28.39 47.61 -4.91
C ARG A 37 -28.49 46.18 -5.50
N PRO A 38 -29.34 45.92 -6.52
CA PRO A 38 -30.30 44.79 -6.44
C PRO A 38 -29.99 43.64 -7.42
N PRO A 39 -30.78 42.53 -7.38
CA PRO A 39 -30.59 41.36 -8.24
C PRO A 39 -31.34 41.46 -9.58
N ARG A 40 -30.97 40.59 -10.55
CA ARG A 40 -31.69 40.08 -11.75
C ARG A 40 -30.68 39.77 -12.87
N GLU A 41 -30.91 38.91 -13.87
CA GLU A 41 -31.82 37.77 -14.08
C GLU A 41 -31.21 36.90 -15.21
N ARG A 42 -31.78 35.73 -15.52
CA ARG A 42 -31.32 34.88 -16.65
C ARG A 42 -31.80 35.43 -17.99
N THR A 43 -30.99 35.31 -19.06
CA THR A 43 -31.44 34.98 -20.43
C THR A 43 -30.28 34.47 -21.30
N ALA A 44 -30.60 33.83 -22.43
CA ALA A 44 -29.67 33.03 -23.23
C ALA A 44 -29.44 33.57 -24.67
N THR A 45 -28.67 32.81 -25.45
CA THR A 45 -28.61 32.73 -26.94
C THR A 45 -27.67 33.64 -27.75
N ASN A 46 -27.03 32.97 -28.72
CA ASN A 46 -26.54 33.39 -30.05
C ASN A 46 -25.07 33.83 -30.29
N GLU A 47 -24.52 33.15 -31.31
CA GLU A 47 -23.25 33.26 -32.06
C GLU A 47 -23.17 34.47 -33.05
N PRO A 48 -22.07 34.67 -33.83
CA PRO A 48 -20.65 34.28 -33.66
C PRO A 48 -19.75 35.55 -33.63
N PRO A 49 -18.96 36.06 -34.64
CA PRO A 49 -18.37 35.56 -35.90
C PRO A 49 -16.82 35.34 -35.85
N ALA A 50 -16.18 35.00 -36.98
CA ALA A 50 -14.73 34.72 -37.10
C ALA A 50 -13.94 35.68 -38.03
N LYS A 51 -12.60 35.74 -37.89
CA LYS A 51 -11.55 36.20 -38.86
C LYS A 51 -10.15 35.78 -38.33
N LYS A 52 -9.27 35.14 -39.12
CA LYS A 52 -8.13 35.70 -39.93
C LYS A 52 -7.12 36.53 -39.11
N SER A 53 -5.79 36.43 -39.24
CA SER A 53 -4.88 35.65 -40.14
C SER A 53 -3.40 35.80 -39.70
N ASN A 54 -2.47 34.92 -40.17
CA ASN A 54 -1.14 35.23 -40.75
C ASN A 54 -0.04 34.14 -40.52
N ASN A 55 0.61 33.76 -41.62
CA ASN A 55 1.93 33.09 -41.75
C ASN A 55 3.06 34.19 -41.72
N PRO A 56 4.40 33.97 -41.83
CA PRO A 56 5.12 32.88 -42.54
C PRO A 56 6.48 32.37 -41.96
N ASN A 57 7.05 31.27 -42.53
CA ASN A 57 8.44 31.22 -43.02
C ASN A 57 8.82 29.95 -43.83
N MET A 58 9.05 30.14 -45.15
CA MET A 58 10.11 29.61 -46.04
C MET A 58 10.75 28.20 -45.84
N GLU A 59 10.33 27.21 -46.66
CA GLU A 59 11.03 26.54 -47.80
C GLU A 59 12.58 26.63 -48.05
N PRO A 60 13.21 25.85 -48.98
CA PRO A 60 12.79 24.65 -49.78
C PRO A 60 13.87 23.53 -49.99
N LEU A 61 13.64 22.65 -51.01
CA LEU A 61 14.53 21.68 -51.75
C LEU A 61 14.33 20.19 -51.39
N GLY A 62 14.20 19.24 -52.34
CA GLY A 62 14.18 19.31 -53.81
C GLY A 62 13.65 18.02 -54.48
N GLU A 63 13.51 18.03 -55.82
CA GLU A 63 12.73 17.08 -56.64
C GLU A 63 13.38 15.70 -56.91
N ARG A 64 12.56 14.70 -57.33
CA ARG A 64 12.83 13.88 -58.54
C ARG A 64 11.68 12.97 -59.01
N LYS A 65 11.12 13.35 -60.18
CA LYS A 65 10.67 12.57 -61.36
C LYS A 65 9.74 11.34 -61.27
N SER A 66 8.83 11.31 -62.23
CA SER A 66 7.80 10.31 -62.55
C SER A 66 8.26 9.16 -63.45
N CYS A 67 7.48 8.06 -63.45
CA CYS A 67 7.17 7.26 -64.65
C CYS A 67 5.71 6.78 -64.61
N ASN A 68 4.99 6.90 -65.73
CA ASN A 68 3.74 6.17 -66.02
C ASN A 68 4.10 4.72 -66.46
N GLU A 69 3.22 3.74 -66.72
CA GLU A 69 1.80 3.73 -67.14
C GLU A 69 1.14 2.34 -66.81
N PRO A 70 0.01 1.86 -67.40
CA PRO A 70 -1.22 1.61 -66.64
C PRO A 70 -1.64 0.12 -66.52
N THR A 71 -2.69 -0.20 -65.74
CA THR A 71 -3.95 -0.86 -66.22
C THR A 71 -4.93 -1.35 -65.12
N VAL A 72 -6.23 -1.33 -65.49
CA VAL A 72 -7.44 -1.98 -64.92
C VAL A 72 -7.86 -1.74 -63.46
N THR A 73 -9.03 -1.09 -63.37
CA THR A 73 -9.94 -0.87 -62.25
C THR A 73 -10.33 -2.09 -61.39
N ASN A 74 -10.36 -1.91 -60.05
CA ASN A 74 -11.48 -2.38 -59.20
C ASN A 74 -11.49 -1.72 -57.81
N GLU A 75 -12.07 -0.52 -57.69
CA GLU A 75 -12.29 0.13 -56.39
C GLU A 75 -13.44 -0.52 -55.61
N ALA A 76 -13.15 -1.57 -54.85
CA ALA A 76 -14.03 -2.03 -53.78
C ALA A 76 -14.02 -1.02 -52.62
N LYS A 77 -14.92 -0.02 -52.67
CA LYS A 77 -15.10 1.01 -51.62
C LYS A 77 -15.29 0.36 -50.24
N ARG A 78 -14.22 0.24 -49.46
CA ARG A 78 -14.23 -0.19 -48.05
C ARG A 78 -14.91 0.86 -47.18
N ARG A 79 -16.25 0.88 -47.19
CA ARG A 79 -17.03 1.57 -46.16
C ARG A 79 -16.66 0.97 -44.80
N PHE A 80 -15.99 1.76 -43.97
CA PHE A 80 -15.86 1.44 -42.54
C PHE A 80 -17.27 1.39 -41.94
N LYS A 81 -17.81 0.18 -41.76
CA LYS A 81 -19.02 -0.02 -40.95
C LYS A 81 -18.68 0.39 -39.53
N GLN A 82 -19.17 1.55 -39.09
CA GLN A 82 -19.22 1.88 -37.66
C GLN A 82 -19.95 0.74 -36.96
N LYS A 83 -19.29 0.13 -35.96
CA LYS A 83 -19.88 -0.96 -35.18
C LYS A 83 -21.10 -0.41 -34.44
N SER A 84 -22.20 -1.16 -34.41
CA SER A 84 -23.40 -0.71 -33.69
C SER A 84 -23.10 -0.60 -32.19
N GLN A 85 -23.83 0.26 -31.47
CA GLN A 85 -23.64 0.41 -30.03
C GLN A 85 -23.76 -0.92 -29.26
N LYS A 86 -24.66 -1.83 -29.70
CA LYS A 86 -24.77 -3.19 -29.15
C LYS A 86 -23.51 -4.03 -29.39
N GLN A 87 -22.88 -3.90 -30.55
CA GLN A 87 -21.65 -4.62 -30.89
C GLN A 87 -20.43 -4.05 -30.15
N ILE A 88 -20.40 -2.72 -29.93
CA ILE A 88 -19.41 -2.05 -29.07
C ILE A 88 -19.59 -2.45 -27.61
N ALA A 89 -20.84 -2.55 -27.12
CA ALA A 89 -21.14 -3.01 -25.77
C ALA A 89 -20.70 -4.47 -25.57
N TYR A 90 -21.06 -5.37 -26.47
CA TYR A 90 -20.63 -6.78 -26.45
C TYR A 90 -19.10 -6.93 -26.53
N GLU A 91 -18.41 -6.13 -27.35
CA GLU A 91 -16.94 -6.13 -27.39
C GLU A 91 -16.30 -5.53 -26.12
N ARG A 92 -16.94 -4.54 -25.49
CA ARG A 92 -16.52 -3.99 -24.17
C ARG A 92 -16.71 -5.02 -23.06
N GLU A 93 -17.84 -5.71 -23.03
CA GLU A 93 -18.15 -6.77 -22.08
C GLU A 93 -17.21 -7.97 -22.26
N LYS A 94 -16.98 -8.40 -23.51
CA LYS A 94 -15.97 -9.41 -23.85
C LYS A 94 -14.55 -9.00 -23.47
N ARG A 95 -14.19 -7.72 -23.61
CA ARG A 95 -12.90 -7.20 -23.11
C ARG A 95 -12.84 -7.12 -21.58
N ALA A 96 -13.95 -6.84 -20.91
CA ALA A 96 -14.06 -6.80 -19.46
C ALA A 96 -14.09 -8.20 -18.81
N SER A 97 -14.43 -9.25 -19.56
CA SER A 97 -14.31 -10.66 -19.12
C SER A 97 -12.98 -11.31 -19.48
N ILE A 98 -12.17 -10.72 -20.36
CA ILE A 98 -10.75 -11.09 -20.49
C ILE A 98 -10.01 -10.52 -19.28
N ILE A 99 -9.65 -11.39 -18.34
CA ILE A 99 -8.66 -11.09 -17.29
C ILE A 99 -7.29 -10.96 -17.98
N VAL A 100 -7.04 -9.81 -18.60
CA VAL A 100 -5.69 -9.28 -18.68
C VAL A 100 -5.37 -8.83 -17.25
N ALA A 101 -4.87 -9.75 -16.44
CA ALA A 101 -4.09 -9.37 -15.27
C ALA A 101 -3.10 -8.32 -15.78
N PRO A 102 -2.96 -7.15 -15.11
CA PRO A 102 -2.00 -6.14 -15.55
C PRO A 102 -0.69 -6.89 -15.74
N LYS A 103 -0.14 -6.87 -16.96
CA LYS A 103 1.15 -7.50 -17.19
C LYS A 103 2.06 -6.85 -16.19
N LEU A 104 2.47 -7.60 -15.16
CA LEU A 104 3.70 -7.28 -14.47
C LEU A 104 4.69 -7.05 -15.59
N LYS A 105 5.23 -5.84 -15.67
CA LYS A 105 6.42 -5.61 -16.46
C LYS A 105 7.43 -6.54 -15.83
N GLU A 106 7.60 -7.73 -16.41
CA GLU A 106 8.72 -8.61 -16.12
C GLU A 106 9.95 -7.74 -16.43
N ARG A 107 10.49 -7.13 -15.37
CA ARG A 107 11.82 -6.55 -15.35
C ARG A 107 12.78 -7.74 -15.38
N VAL A 108 12.82 -8.42 -16.53
CA VAL A 108 13.68 -9.57 -16.78
C VAL A 108 15.10 -9.15 -16.44
N GLY A 109 15.64 -9.75 -15.38
CA GLY A 109 17.00 -9.52 -14.90
C GLY A 109 17.21 -8.44 -13.84
N VAL A 110 16.22 -7.65 -13.40
CA VAL A 110 16.46 -6.71 -12.28
C VAL A 110 16.43 -7.45 -10.95
N LYS A 111 17.56 -7.47 -10.24
CA LYS A 111 17.71 -8.06 -8.91
C LYS A 111 18.07 -6.98 -7.88
N VAL A 112 17.64 -7.17 -6.64
CA VAL A 112 18.30 -6.54 -5.48
C VAL A 112 19.52 -7.39 -5.15
N LEU A 113 20.68 -6.76 -4.98
CA LEU A 113 21.87 -7.40 -4.46
C LEU A 113 21.92 -7.19 -2.94
N ASP A 114 22.47 -8.19 -2.25
CA ASP A 114 22.74 -8.09 -0.82
C ASP A 114 24.08 -7.37 -0.61
N ASN A 115 24.08 -6.44 0.35
CA ASN A 115 25.21 -5.60 0.72
C ASN A 115 25.34 -5.51 2.25
N GLU A 116 25.12 -6.62 2.95
CA GLU A 116 25.16 -6.63 4.43
C GLU A 116 26.58 -6.47 5.00
N ASP A 117 27.61 -6.71 4.19
CA ASP A 117 29.01 -6.43 4.51
C ASP A 117 29.39 -4.94 4.35
N ASP A 118 28.56 -4.12 3.67
CA ASP A 118 28.77 -2.68 3.55
C ASP A 118 28.24 -1.98 4.82
N GLU A 119 29.12 -1.53 5.72
CA GLU A 119 28.77 -0.73 6.92
C GLU A 119 28.03 0.58 6.57
N LYS A 120 28.18 1.06 5.34
CA LYS A 120 27.62 2.30 4.82
C LYS A 120 26.87 2.06 3.52
N VAL A 121 25.74 2.72 3.37
CA VAL A 121 24.98 2.78 2.11
C VAL A 121 24.68 4.24 1.74
N PRO A 122 24.59 4.58 0.44
CA PRO A 122 24.23 5.93 0.03
C PRO A 122 22.75 6.22 0.30
N TYR A 123 22.46 7.48 0.63
CA TYR A 123 21.11 7.98 0.90
C TYR A 123 20.62 8.85 -0.27
N CYS A 124 19.33 8.75 -0.54
CA CYS A 124 18.58 9.73 -1.32
C CYS A 124 17.74 10.61 -0.36
N SER A 125 16.97 11.55 -0.88
CA SER A 125 16.01 12.35 -0.09
C SER A 125 14.94 11.52 0.65
N HIS A 126 14.81 10.23 0.31
CA HIS A 126 13.87 9.28 0.88
C HIS A 126 14.54 8.22 1.77
N GLY A 127 15.77 8.50 2.25
CA GLY A 127 16.53 7.59 3.12
C GLY A 127 17.46 6.63 2.37
N PRO A 128 17.85 5.51 3.01
CA PRO A 128 18.81 4.54 2.45
C PRO A 128 18.40 3.96 1.09
N CYS A 129 19.38 3.78 0.21
CA CYS A 129 19.18 3.16 -1.10
C CYS A 129 19.38 1.64 -1.07
N LEU A 130 18.77 0.96 -2.04
CA LEU A 130 19.03 -0.46 -2.33
C LEU A 130 20.01 -0.59 -3.49
N LEU A 131 20.89 -1.60 -3.44
CA LEU A 131 21.77 -1.96 -4.54
C LEU A 131 21.03 -2.84 -5.56
N PHE A 132 21.08 -2.45 -6.84
CA PHE A 132 20.41 -3.16 -7.92
C PHE A 132 21.38 -3.62 -9.00
N GLU A 133 21.25 -4.89 -9.40
CA GLU A 133 21.77 -5.41 -10.66
C GLU A 133 20.69 -5.24 -11.74
N LYS A 134 21.02 -4.61 -12.87
CA LYS A 134 20.11 -4.34 -13.99
C LYS A 134 20.83 -4.71 -15.30
N PRO A 135 20.30 -5.59 -16.18
CA PRO A 135 20.93 -5.84 -17.47
C PRO A 135 20.78 -4.62 -18.39
N PHE A 136 21.84 -4.27 -19.15
CA PHE A 136 21.79 -3.14 -20.09
C PHE A 136 20.73 -3.32 -21.19
N SER A 137 20.47 -4.55 -21.60
CA SER A 137 19.38 -4.93 -22.50
C SER A 137 18.93 -6.36 -22.22
N ARG A 138 17.79 -6.78 -22.79
CA ARG A 138 17.26 -8.15 -22.62
C ARG A 138 18.16 -9.26 -23.19
N GLU A 139 19.13 -8.89 -24.02
CA GLU A 139 20.01 -9.80 -24.76
C GLU A 139 21.48 -9.63 -24.37
N SER A 140 21.79 -8.69 -23.47
CA SER A 140 23.15 -8.40 -23.01
C SER A 140 23.50 -9.24 -21.79
N SER A 141 24.73 -9.77 -21.77
CA SER A 141 25.38 -10.31 -20.56
C SER A 141 25.90 -9.22 -19.62
N ASN A 142 25.98 -7.97 -20.08
CA ASN A 142 26.49 -6.87 -19.27
C ASN A 142 25.40 -6.38 -18.31
N VAL A 143 25.81 -6.07 -17.08
CA VAL A 143 24.94 -5.54 -16.02
C VAL A 143 25.45 -4.18 -15.52
N ASP A 144 24.51 -3.29 -15.26
CA ASP A 144 24.63 -2.04 -14.52
C ASP A 144 24.34 -2.36 -13.04
N ILE A 145 25.32 -2.10 -12.16
CA ILE A 145 25.19 -2.32 -10.73
C ILE A 145 25.19 -0.95 -10.04
N SER A 146 24.03 -0.56 -9.51
CA SER A 146 23.82 0.79 -9.01
C SER A 146 22.85 0.84 -7.83
N TYR A 147 23.20 1.68 -6.86
CA TYR A 147 22.29 2.10 -5.81
C TYR A 147 21.14 2.92 -6.41
N SER A 148 19.92 2.72 -5.93
CA SER A 148 18.74 3.53 -6.29
C SER A 148 17.74 3.59 -5.12
N CYS A 149 16.82 4.55 -5.16
CA CYS A 149 15.81 4.75 -4.11
C CYS A 149 15.06 3.45 -3.74
N ALA A 150 14.94 3.17 -2.45
CA ALA A 150 14.20 2.01 -1.94
C ALA A 150 12.67 2.21 -1.99
N VAL A 151 12.20 3.45 -1.77
CA VAL A 151 10.78 3.82 -1.72
C VAL A 151 10.21 3.99 -3.13
N TYR A 152 10.71 4.98 -3.87
CA TYR A 152 10.16 5.35 -5.17
C TYR A 152 10.88 4.65 -6.31
N ARG A 153 10.10 4.28 -7.34
CA ARG A 153 10.54 3.47 -8.49
C ARG A 153 10.16 4.08 -9.84
N SER A 154 9.68 5.31 -9.80
CA SER A 154 9.34 6.16 -10.94
C SER A 154 10.21 7.42 -10.90
N ASP A 155 9.98 8.30 -11.86
CA ASP A 155 10.40 9.70 -11.91
C ASP A 155 10.21 10.54 -10.62
N LYS A 156 9.46 10.07 -9.61
CA LYS A 156 9.43 10.68 -8.27
C LYS A 156 10.80 10.68 -7.55
N CYS A 157 11.72 9.79 -7.92
CA CYS A 157 13.09 9.84 -7.46
C CYS A 157 14.03 9.27 -8.52
N ASP A 158 14.84 10.14 -9.12
CA ASP A 158 15.84 9.83 -10.13
C ASP A 158 17.21 9.43 -9.54
N TYR A 159 17.35 9.44 -8.21
CA TYR A 159 18.60 9.12 -7.52
C TYR A 159 19.15 7.75 -7.95
N LYS A 160 20.34 7.79 -8.56
CA LYS A 160 21.12 6.64 -8.98
C LYS A 160 22.60 6.92 -8.71
N LEU A 161 23.29 5.97 -8.08
CA LEU A 161 24.75 6.01 -7.90
C LEU A 161 25.35 4.67 -8.34
N ASP A 162 26.31 4.71 -9.26
CA ASP A 162 27.00 3.51 -9.75
C ASP A 162 27.91 2.92 -8.66
N ILE A 163 28.06 1.59 -8.62
CA ILE A 163 28.90 0.90 -7.63
C ILE A 163 30.38 1.30 -7.73
N ILE A 164 30.87 1.63 -8.93
CA ILE A 164 32.24 2.10 -9.17
C ILE A 164 32.44 3.48 -8.55
N ASP A 165 31.45 4.36 -8.66
CA ASP A 165 31.51 5.71 -8.08
C ASP A 165 31.28 5.67 -6.57
N TRP A 166 30.39 4.81 -6.07
CA TRP A 166 30.23 4.56 -4.63
C TRP A 166 31.55 4.10 -3.99
N ASN A 167 32.25 3.14 -4.59
CA ASN A 167 33.52 2.64 -4.06
C ASN A 167 34.64 3.71 -4.02
N LYS A 168 34.51 4.84 -4.71
CA LYS A 168 35.46 5.97 -4.60
C LYS A 168 35.16 6.90 -3.43
N ILE A 169 33.92 6.95 -2.95
CA ILE A 169 33.45 7.95 -1.98
C ILE A 169 32.98 7.35 -0.64
N LYS A 170 32.76 6.03 -0.58
CA LYS A 170 32.11 5.38 0.57
C LYS A 170 32.83 5.57 1.91
N ASP A 171 34.16 5.60 1.90
CA ASP A 171 34.96 5.71 3.11
C ASP A 171 34.80 7.09 3.76
N GLU A 172 34.79 8.15 2.94
CA GLU A 172 34.54 9.54 3.35
C GLU A 172 33.03 9.86 3.51
N TYR A 173 32.15 9.03 2.94
CA TYR A 173 30.71 9.26 3.00
C TYR A 173 30.18 9.26 4.43
N THR A 174 29.49 10.34 4.78
CA THR A 174 28.72 10.46 6.01
C THR A 174 27.24 10.54 5.61
N PRO A 175 26.38 9.64 6.12
CA PRO A 175 24.94 9.76 5.91
C PRO A 175 24.43 11.15 6.31
N PRO A 176 23.51 11.75 5.55
CA PRO A 176 22.92 13.03 5.94
C PRO A 176 22.22 12.88 7.29
N GLU A 177 22.57 13.74 8.25
CA GLU A 177 21.77 13.88 9.47
C GLU A 177 20.36 14.28 9.07
N HIS A 178 19.39 13.37 9.21
CA HIS A 178 17.99 13.75 9.18
C HIS A 178 17.72 14.64 10.40
N LYS A 179 17.81 15.95 10.19
CA LYS A 179 17.29 16.97 11.11
C LYS A 179 15.78 16.88 11.13
N CYS A 180 15.30 15.90 11.88
CA CYS A 180 13.94 15.80 12.33
C CYS A 180 13.68 16.97 13.28
N GLU A 181 13.02 18.02 12.80
CA GLU A 181 12.28 18.90 13.71
C GLU A 181 11.31 18.04 14.52
N PRO A 182 11.20 18.21 15.85
CA PRO A 182 10.44 17.31 16.71
C PRO A 182 9.03 17.08 16.16
N PHE A 183 8.75 15.84 15.73
CA PHE A 183 7.49 15.54 15.07
C PHE A 183 6.31 15.88 15.99
N GLU A 184 5.43 16.78 15.55
CA GLU A 184 4.16 17.08 16.21
C GLU A 184 3.14 15.95 15.98
N TYR A 185 3.44 14.78 16.55
CA TYR A 185 2.56 13.63 16.55
C TYR A 185 1.16 14.00 17.06
N GLY A 186 0.12 13.51 16.39
CA GLY A 186 -1.28 13.70 16.78
C GLY A 186 -1.77 15.16 16.78
N GLN A 187 -1.08 16.13 16.13
CA GLN A 187 -1.51 17.54 16.22
C GLN A 187 -2.95 17.82 15.73
N ALA A 188 -3.44 17.07 14.74
CA ALA A 188 -4.84 17.15 14.29
C ALA A 188 -5.79 16.64 15.37
N SER A 189 -5.46 15.51 16.01
CA SER A 189 -6.20 14.92 17.14
C SER A 189 -6.22 15.81 18.38
N LYS A 190 -5.08 16.44 18.72
CA LYS A 190 -4.94 17.38 19.84
C LYS A 190 -5.77 18.65 19.60
N SER A 191 -5.56 19.31 18.47
CA SER A 191 -6.33 20.51 18.11
C SER A 191 -7.82 20.27 17.94
N TYR A 192 -8.24 19.07 17.49
CA TYR A 192 -9.65 18.69 17.48
C TYR A 192 -10.21 18.67 18.91
N LYS A 193 -9.56 17.96 19.85
CA LYS A 193 -10.00 17.85 21.25
C LYS A 193 -10.13 19.24 21.90
N GLU A 194 -9.10 20.08 21.77
CA GLU A 194 -9.09 21.46 22.27
C GLU A 194 -10.27 22.30 21.75
N LEU A 195 -10.61 22.20 20.47
CA LEU A 195 -11.72 22.94 19.87
C LEU A 195 -13.09 22.36 20.22
N SER A 196 -13.18 21.04 20.36
CA SER A 196 -14.41 20.33 20.75
C SER A 196 -14.82 20.68 22.18
N GLU A 197 -13.87 20.76 23.10
CA GLU A 197 -14.10 21.22 24.49
C GLU A 197 -14.61 22.68 24.55
N GLN A 198 -14.28 23.49 23.56
CA GLN A 198 -14.75 24.87 23.43
C GLN A 198 -16.13 24.99 22.76
N GLY A 199 -16.77 23.88 22.40
CA GLY A 199 -18.07 23.87 21.69
C GLY A 199 -18.03 24.53 20.32
N LYS A 200 -16.84 24.56 19.68
CA LYS A 200 -16.63 25.19 18.38
C LYS A 200 -16.92 24.23 17.24
N GLU A 201 -17.38 24.76 16.12
CA GLU A 201 -17.36 24.06 14.84
C GLU A 201 -15.90 23.86 14.40
N ILE A 202 -15.57 22.66 13.90
CA ILE A 202 -14.18 22.23 13.65
C ILE A 202 -14.00 21.88 12.18
N PHE A 203 -12.93 22.42 11.60
CA PHE A 203 -12.51 22.18 10.23
C PHE A 203 -11.03 21.77 10.21
N PHE A 204 -10.62 20.95 9.26
CA PHE A 204 -9.23 20.50 9.11
C PHE A 204 -8.55 21.21 7.94
N CYS A 205 -7.31 21.67 8.13
CA CYS A 205 -6.50 22.29 7.08
C CYS A 205 -5.42 21.33 6.57
N GLU A 206 -5.51 20.90 5.31
CA GLU A 206 -4.48 20.05 4.66
C GLU A 206 -3.13 20.76 4.45
N THR A 207 -3.08 22.09 4.47
CA THR A 207 -1.82 22.84 4.36
C THR A 207 -1.06 22.88 5.69
N CYS A 208 -1.77 22.92 6.82
CA CYS A 208 -1.16 23.01 8.16
C CYS A 208 -1.24 21.70 8.95
N TRP A 209 -1.94 20.69 8.43
CA TRP A 209 -2.19 19.39 9.05
C TRP A 209 -2.81 19.47 10.46
N LYS A 210 -3.67 20.46 10.68
CA LYS A 210 -4.22 20.83 12.00
C LYS A 210 -5.69 21.25 11.91
N CYS A 211 -6.42 21.09 13.01
CA CYS A 211 -7.81 21.51 13.13
C CYS A 211 -7.92 22.97 13.57
N PHE A 212 -8.91 23.69 13.02
CA PHE A 212 -9.20 25.10 13.26
C PHE A 212 -10.71 25.35 13.30
N ASN A 213 -11.14 26.38 14.03
CA ASN A 213 -12.49 26.95 13.87
C ASN A 213 -12.54 28.02 12.76
N LYS A 214 -11.44 28.76 12.58
CA LYS A 214 -11.24 29.77 11.53
C LYS A 214 -9.78 29.79 11.13
N HIS A 215 -9.51 29.80 9.83
CA HIS A 215 -8.15 29.79 9.27
C HIS A 215 -8.18 30.41 7.86
N SER A 216 -7.01 30.81 7.35
CA SER A 216 -6.88 31.49 6.04
C SER A 216 -6.74 30.53 4.86
N CYS A 217 -6.17 29.35 5.06
CA CYS A 217 -6.06 28.33 4.01
C CYS A 217 -7.40 27.58 3.82
N PRO A 218 -7.60 26.89 2.68
CA PRO A 218 -8.74 26.00 2.48
C PRO A 218 -8.85 24.96 3.61
N MET A 219 -10.08 24.64 4.02
CA MET A 219 -10.34 23.64 5.07
C MET A 219 -11.44 22.67 4.65
N ILE A 220 -11.30 21.43 5.12
CA ILE A 220 -12.31 20.37 5.04
C ILE A 220 -13.17 20.43 6.30
N GLY A 221 -14.50 20.47 6.15
CA GLY A 221 -15.42 20.31 7.27
C GLY A 221 -16.80 20.94 7.07
N PRO A 222 -17.62 21.01 8.13
CA PRO A 222 -17.28 20.60 9.50
C PRO A 222 -16.98 19.10 9.64
N ILE A 223 -16.05 18.75 10.53
CA ILE A 223 -15.63 17.37 10.80
C ILE A 223 -15.99 16.94 12.23
N ASN A 224 -16.18 15.63 12.43
CA ASN A 224 -16.37 14.99 13.72
C ASN A 224 -15.10 14.24 14.17
N TYR A 225 -15.12 13.66 15.37
CA TYR A 225 -13.97 12.92 15.92
C TYR A 225 -13.70 11.62 15.17
N ASP A 226 -14.73 10.98 14.62
CA ASP A 226 -14.60 9.73 13.87
C ASP A 226 -13.76 9.93 12.61
N LEU A 227 -13.95 11.04 11.89
CA LEU A 227 -13.12 11.40 10.75
C LEU A 227 -11.65 11.62 11.16
N VAL A 228 -11.37 12.37 12.24
CA VAL A 228 -9.98 12.59 12.71
C VAL A 228 -9.31 11.28 13.13
N ASN A 229 -10.06 10.36 13.75
CA ASN A 229 -9.58 9.02 14.07
C ASN A 229 -9.40 8.12 12.84
N ASN A 230 -10.06 8.44 11.73
CA ASN A 230 -10.08 7.69 10.49
C ASN A 230 -9.69 8.57 9.27
N PRO A 231 -8.47 9.16 9.25
CA PRO A 231 -8.10 10.18 8.27
C PRO A 231 -8.25 9.74 6.81
N LEU A 232 -8.11 8.44 6.52
CA LEU A 232 -8.36 7.88 5.20
C LEU A 232 -9.76 8.15 4.64
N GLU A 233 -10.79 8.38 5.46
CA GLU A 233 -12.16 8.62 4.96
C GLU A 233 -12.33 9.94 4.23
N PHE A 234 -11.52 10.96 4.55
CA PHE A 234 -11.63 12.30 3.94
C PHE A 234 -10.36 12.76 3.21
N LEU A 235 -9.19 12.17 3.47
CA LEU A 235 -7.95 12.42 2.72
C LEU A 235 -7.84 11.60 1.42
N VAL A 236 -8.92 10.94 1.00
CA VAL A 236 -8.98 10.00 -0.14
C VAL A 236 -8.20 10.49 -1.36
N ASN A 237 -8.47 11.73 -1.78
CA ASN A 237 -7.92 12.29 -3.01
C ASN A 237 -6.43 12.63 -2.86
N ALA A 238 -6.06 13.30 -1.76
CA ALA A 238 -4.66 13.61 -1.46
C ALA A 238 -3.78 12.34 -1.40
N ILE A 239 -4.33 11.22 -0.95
CA ILE A 239 -3.62 9.94 -0.86
C ILE A 239 -3.59 9.21 -2.21
N GLN A 240 -4.67 9.25 -3.00
CA GLN A 240 -4.75 8.56 -4.29
C GLN A 240 -4.08 9.32 -5.46
N GLU A 241 -3.92 10.64 -5.38
CA GLU A 241 -3.20 11.44 -6.39
C GLU A 241 -1.69 11.17 -6.43
N ASN A 242 -1.13 10.56 -5.38
CA ASN A 242 0.25 10.10 -5.39
C ASN A 242 0.40 8.80 -6.21
N GLU A 243 0.61 8.93 -7.53
CA GLU A 243 0.68 7.81 -8.50
C GLU A 243 1.72 6.70 -8.18
N GLY A 244 2.65 6.93 -7.24
CA GLY A 244 3.61 5.95 -6.74
C GLY A 244 3.23 5.25 -5.41
N GLU A 245 2.18 5.72 -4.74
CA GLU A 245 1.74 5.29 -3.39
C GLU A 245 0.34 4.66 -3.41
N ALA A 246 -0.10 4.09 -4.55
CA ALA A 246 -1.47 3.62 -4.75
C ALA A 246 -1.94 2.62 -3.68
N GLN A 247 -2.51 3.17 -2.61
CA GLN A 247 -2.86 2.46 -1.38
C GLN A 247 -4.22 1.80 -1.58
N TYR A 248 -4.22 0.48 -1.63
CA TYR A 248 -5.46 -0.27 -1.77
C TYR A 248 -6.12 -0.44 -0.41
N TRP A 249 -7.43 -0.23 -0.37
CA TRP A 249 -8.18 -0.26 0.88
C TRP A 249 -8.97 -1.55 0.98
N PHE A 250 -8.72 -2.35 2.01
CA PHE A 250 -9.48 -3.57 2.25
C PHE A 250 -10.96 -3.26 2.42
N LYS A 251 -11.81 -4.20 2.01
CA LYS A 251 -13.20 -4.18 2.46
C LYS A 251 -13.33 -4.67 3.90
N ASP A 252 -14.42 -4.29 4.55
CA ASP A 252 -14.70 -4.66 5.94
C ASP A 252 -14.75 -6.18 6.17
N GLU A 253 -15.15 -7.00 5.18
CA GLU A 253 -15.06 -8.46 5.32
C GLU A 253 -13.60 -8.92 5.49
N THR A 254 -12.63 -8.31 4.82
CA THR A 254 -11.21 -8.64 5.00
C THR A 254 -10.69 -8.18 6.36
N HIS A 255 -11.15 -7.02 6.87
CA HIS A 255 -10.82 -6.56 8.22
C HIS A 255 -11.29 -7.56 9.30
N GLU A 256 -12.53 -8.05 9.22
CA GLU A 256 -13.05 -9.02 10.19
C GLU A 256 -12.38 -10.40 10.07
N ILE A 257 -12.03 -10.87 8.86
CA ILE A 257 -11.27 -12.13 8.71
C ILE A 257 -9.91 -12.06 9.39
N ILE A 258 -9.20 -10.93 9.24
CA ILE A 258 -7.91 -10.70 9.91
C ILE A 258 -8.12 -10.64 11.44
N TYR A 259 -9.08 -9.84 11.92
CA TYR A 259 -9.35 -9.69 13.35
C TYR A 259 -9.80 -10.99 14.02
N ASN A 260 -10.64 -11.79 13.37
CA ASN A 260 -11.09 -13.07 13.93
C ASN A 260 -9.94 -14.08 14.02
N GLY A 261 -9.03 -14.11 13.03
CA GLY A 261 -7.81 -14.92 13.10
C GLY A 261 -6.83 -14.48 14.19
N ILE A 262 -6.69 -13.16 14.39
CA ILE A 262 -5.94 -12.56 15.51
C ILE A 262 -6.56 -12.99 16.84
N LYS A 263 -7.89 -12.84 16.99
CA LYS A 263 -8.59 -13.16 18.23
C LYS A 263 -8.55 -14.65 18.55
N LYS A 264 -8.74 -15.52 17.56
CA LYS A 264 -8.72 -16.98 17.73
C LYS A 264 -7.30 -17.54 17.94
N GLY A 265 -6.28 -16.79 17.53
CA GLY A 265 -4.89 -17.05 17.86
C GLY A 265 -4.37 -16.33 19.11
N ASP A 266 -5.23 -15.78 19.97
CA ASP A 266 -4.85 -15.09 21.23
C ASP A 266 -3.69 -14.07 21.10
N PHE A 267 -3.67 -13.33 19.99
CA PHE A 267 -2.69 -12.27 19.73
C PHE A 267 -3.02 -11.00 20.53
N ASP A 268 -2.04 -10.48 21.28
CA ASP A 268 -2.19 -9.26 22.09
C ASP A 268 -1.64 -7.99 21.42
N GLY A 269 -0.77 -8.14 20.40
CA GLY A 269 -0.23 -7.03 19.61
C GLY A 269 -0.29 -7.25 18.09
N LEU A 270 -0.63 -6.18 17.36
CA LEU A 270 -0.60 -6.13 15.88
C LEU A 270 0.35 -5.02 15.39
N LEU A 271 1.40 -5.39 14.67
CA LEU A 271 2.26 -4.45 13.95
C LEU A 271 1.79 -4.33 12.50
N CYS A 272 1.17 -3.22 12.15
CA CYS A 272 0.71 -2.89 10.80
C CYS A 272 1.84 -2.25 10.00
N ILE A 273 2.25 -2.85 8.88
CA ILE A 273 3.26 -2.32 7.95
C ILE A 273 2.60 -2.02 6.60
N GLY A 274 2.44 -0.74 6.26
CA GLY A 274 1.73 -0.33 5.04
C GLY A 274 0.23 -0.68 5.04
N THR A 275 -0.36 -0.92 6.21
CA THR A 275 -1.77 -1.35 6.38
C THR A 275 -2.62 -0.40 7.23
N PRO A 276 -2.65 0.93 6.93
CA PRO A 276 -3.34 1.92 7.75
C PRO A 276 -4.86 1.73 7.83
N THR A 277 -5.49 1.11 6.83
CA THR A 277 -6.91 0.73 6.88
C THR A 277 -7.19 -0.29 7.98
N VAL A 278 -6.34 -1.31 8.11
CA VAL A 278 -6.44 -2.32 9.18
C VAL A 278 -6.15 -1.67 10.53
N PHE A 279 -5.08 -0.88 10.62
CA PHE A 279 -4.72 -0.15 11.83
C PHE A 279 -5.89 0.70 12.35
N GLN A 280 -6.49 1.54 11.50
CA GLN A 280 -7.63 2.39 11.87
C GLN A 280 -8.82 1.57 12.38
N LYS A 281 -9.16 0.46 11.72
CA LYS A 281 -10.30 -0.39 12.10
C LYS A 281 -10.06 -1.20 13.37
N LEU A 282 -8.81 -1.51 13.72
CA LEU A 282 -8.48 -2.43 14.81
C LEU A 282 -7.83 -1.79 16.04
N ARG A 283 -7.22 -0.59 15.96
CA ARG A 283 -6.54 0.08 17.09
C ARG A 283 -7.43 0.38 18.30
N THR A 284 -8.75 0.41 18.12
CA THR A 284 -9.75 0.57 19.20
C THR A 284 -10.23 -0.76 19.78
N ARG A 285 -9.88 -1.89 19.14
CA ARG A 285 -10.29 -3.26 19.50
C ARG A 285 -9.14 -4.10 20.06
N MET A 286 -7.89 -3.70 19.81
CA MET A 286 -6.66 -4.34 20.28
C MET A 286 -5.49 -3.35 20.24
N ARG A 287 -4.35 -3.71 20.83
CA ARG A 287 -3.10 -2.92 20.76
C ARG A 287 -2.54 -3.01 19.34
N CYS A 288 -2.35 -1.86 18.68
CA CYS A 288 -1.77 -1.79 17.34
C CYS A 288 -0.66 -0.74 17.27
N PHE A 289 0.31 -0.94 16.37
CA PHE A 289 1.29 0.07 15.98
C PHE A 289 1.39 0.12 14.45
N LEU A 290 1.44 1.32 13.87
CA LEU A 290 1.53 1.52 12.41
C LEU A 290 2.93 1.97 11.99
N LEU A 291 3.51 1.25 11.04
CA LEU A 291 4.69 1.60 10.28
C LEU A 291 4.28 1.87 8.83
N ASP A 292 4.41 3.11 8.39
CA ASP A 292 4.13 3.50 7.00
C ASP A 292 5.19 4.49 6.50
N VAL A 293 5.42 4.52 5.19
CA VAL A 293 6.34 5.50 4.58
C VAL A 293 5.69 6.87 4.45
N ASP A 294 4.35 6.90 4.36
CA ASP A 294 3.56 8.12 4.30
C ASP A 294 3.59 8.88 5.63
N GLU A 295 4.28 10.01 5.65
CA GLU A 295 4.41 10.84 6.84
C GLU A 295 3.10 11.48 7.31
N ARG A 296 2.07 11.58 6.46
CA ARG A 296 0.82 12.30 6.78
C ARG A 296 0.11 11.73 8.00
N PHE A 297 0.25 10.42 8.24
CA PHE A 297 -0.32 9.73 9.40
C PHE A 297 0.18 10.27 10.75
N LYS A 298 1.40 10.82 10.81
CA LYS A 298 1.95 11.41 12.05
C LYS A 298 1.08 12.52 12.62
N TYR A 299 0.35 13.25 11.78
CA TYR A 299 -0.47 14.36 12.22
C TYR A 299 -1.76 13.91 12.91
N PHE A 300 -2.19 12.66 12.71
CA PHE A 300 -3.43 12.10 13.26
C PHE A 300 -3.18 11.17 14.45
N PHE A 301 -2.16 10.32 14.34
CA PHE A 301 -1.85 9.31 15.35
C PHE A 301 -0.76 9.79 16.31
N GLU A 302 -0.83 9.34 17.55
CA GLU A 302 0.16 9.68 18.57
C GLU A 302 1.48 8.91 18.35
N ALA A 303 2.54 9.30 19.07
CA ALA A 303 3.88 8.74 18.85
C ALA A 303 3.99 7.26 19.25
N ASP A 304 3.15 6.82 20.19
CA ASP A 304 2.98 5.43 20.64
C ASP A 304 2.08 4.60 19.70
N GLU A 305 1.50 5.22 18.67
CA GLU A 305 0.64 4.58 17.67
C GLU A 305 1.29 4.48 16.27
N PHE A 306 2.21 5.39 15.92
CA PHE A 306 2.76 5.52 14.57
C PHE A 306 4.26 5.85 14.53
N ALA A 307 4.98 5.27 13.57
CA ALA A 307 6.29 5.76 13.15
C ALA A 307 6.45 5.74 11.62
N GLN A 308 7.07 6.79 11.07
CA GLN A 308 7.42 6.81 9.65
C GLN A 308 8.56 5.82 9.38
N PHE A 309 8.36 4.91 8.43
CA PHE A 309 9.20 3.73 8.23
C PHE A 309 9.30 3.26 6.78
N SER A 310 10.51 2.90 6.34
CA SER A 310 10.77 2.33 5.01
C SER A 310 10.93 0.82 5.05
N MET A 311 9.88 0.10 4.63
CA MET A 311 9.74 -1.36 4.75
C MET A 311 10.76 -2.22 3.97
N LEU A 312 11.53 -1.62 3.05
CA LEU A 312 12.51 -2.35 2.23
C LEU A 312 13.97 -2.21 2.71
N VAL A 313 14.23 -1.26 3.62
CA VAL A 313 15.57 -1.01 4.19
C VAL A 313 15.56 -0.98 5.71
N ASN A 314 14.42 -1.34 6.34
CA ASN A 314 14.21 -1.32 7.79
C ASN A 314 14.63 0.01 8.46
N TYR A 315 14.26 1.14 7.83
CA TYR A 315 14.71 2.48 8.23
C TYR A 315 13.59 3.27 8.88
N PHE A 316 13.87 3.87 10.05
CA PHE A 316 13.00 4.81 10.73
C PHE A 316 13.48 6.24 10.44
N TYR A 317 12.58 7.11 9.99
CA TYR A 317 12.89 8.53 9.77
C TYR A 317 12.91 9.34 11.08
N ASP A 318 12.32 8.78 12.15
CA ASP A 318 12.35 9.30 13.52
C ASP A 318 13.08 8.32 14.46
N PRO A 319 14.15 8.74 15.16
CA PRO A 319 14.70 7.98 16.29
C PRO A 319 13.67 7.67 17.38
N LYS A 320 12.76 8.62 17.69
CA LYS A 320 11.71 8.43 18.69
C LYS A 320 10.64 7.43 18.23
N GLY A 321 10.31 7.39 16.94
CA GLY A 321 9.44 6.35 16.37
C GLY A 321 9.96 4.93 16.61
N ARG A 322 11.29 4.73 16.58
CA ARG A 322 11.90 3.44 16.96
C ARG A 322 11.78 3.14 18.45
N GLU A 323 11.99 4.15 19.31
CA GLU A 323 11.83 4.03 20.77
C GLU A 323 10.39 3.66 21.15
N GLN A 324 9.39 4.25 20.49
CA GLN A 324 7.99 3.94 20.74
C GLN A 324 7.61 2.54 20.25
N LEU A 325 8.19 2.05 19.14
CA LEU A 325 8.05 0.64 18.76
C LEU A 325 8.70 -0.31 19.77
N GLU A 326 9.83 0.08 20.40
CA GLU A 326 10.43 -0.70 21.49
C GLU A 326 9.50 -0.79 22.71
N ASN A 327 8.89 0.33 23.11
CA ASN A 327 7.87 0.35 24.17
C ASN A 327 6.64 -0.50 23.78
N PHE A 328 6.22 -0.45 22.50
CA PHE A 328 5.16 -1.31 21.98
C PHE A 328 5.52 -2.79 22.15
N PHE A 329 6.75 -3.20 21.82
CA PHE A 329 7.23 -4.59 21.93
C PHE A 329 7.41 -5.08 23.37
N ARG A 330 7.92 -4.25 24.30
CA ARG A 330 8.10 -4.64 25.72
C ARG A 330 6.81 -5.22 26.33
N GLU A 331 5.70 -4.53 26.10
CA GLU A 331 4.38 -4.87 26.64
C GLU A 331 3.61 -5.91 25.80
N THR A 332 4.20 -6.45 24.72
CA THR A 332 3.56 -7.42 23.82
C THR A 332 4.15 -8.82 23.99
N ARG A 333 3.30 -9.82 24.22
CA ARG A 333 3.69 -11.24 24.35
C ARG A 333 3.61 -12.00 23.03
N ARG A 334 2.53 -11.79 22.26
CA ARG A 334 2.16 -12.58 21.08
C ARG A 334 1.85 -11.64 19.91
N LEU A 335 2.88 -11.37 19.12
CA LEU A 335 2.86 -10.37 18.06
C LEU A 335 2.47 -10.98 16.70
N LEU A 336 1.53 -10.35 15.99
CA LEU A 336 1.35 -10.53 14.55
C LEU A 336 1.93 -9.31 13.80
N ILE A 337 2.81 -9.56 12.83
CA ILE A 337 3.29 -8.54 11.89
C ILE A 337 2.47 -8.66 10.59
N LEU A 338 1.66 -7.67 10.26
CA LEU A 338 0.81 -7.64 9.07
C LEU A 338 1.33 -6.64 8.04
N CYS A 339 1.64 -7.11 6.83
CA CYS A 339 2.22 -6.28 5.76
C CYS A 339 1.43 -6.38 4.43
N ASP A 340 1.01 -5.24 3.87
CA ASP A 340 0.49 -5.13 2.49
C ASP A 340 1.47 -4.30 1.64
N PRO A 341 2.54 -4.91 1.12
CA PRO A 341 3.54 -4.22 0.34
C PRO A 341 3.06 -4.02 -1.12
N PRO A 342 3.59 -3.02 -1.86
CA PRO A 342 3.26 -2.83 -3.27
C PRO A 342 3.47 -4.11 -4.09
N PHE A 343 2.54 -4.50 -4.98
CA PHE A 343 2.56 -5.81 -5.67
C PHE A 343 3.84 -6.19 -6.44
N ALA A 344 4.71 -5.22 -6.74
CA ALA A 344 6.01 -5.44 -7.38
C ALA A 344 7.20 -5.42 -6.39
N VAL A 345 6.94 -5.53 -5.08
CA VAL A 345 7.95 -5.45 -4.01
C VAL A 345 9.11 -6.43 -4.20
N PHE A 346 10.29 -6.07 -3.73
CA PHE A 346 11.44 -6.96 -3.71
C PHE A 346 11.37 -7.84 -2.46
N ILE A 347 10.90 -9.08 -2.64
CA ILE A 347 10.56 -9.98 -1.53
C ILE A 347 11.77 -10.29 -0.64
N SER A 348 12.98 -10.42 -1.18
CA SER A 348 14.20 -10.63 -0.38
C SER A 348 14.43 -9.48 0.61
N ALA A 349 14.44 -8.24 0.14
CA ALA A 349 14.64 -7.05 0.97
C ALA A 349 13.49 -6.81 1.97
N LEU A 350 12.24 -7.11 1.58
CA LEU A 350 11.11 -7.08 2.49
C LEU A 350 11.26 -8.11 3.61
N GLN A 351 11.51 -9.37 3.27
CA GLN A 351 11.67 -10.43 4.27
C GLN A 351 12.82 -10.12 5.23
N LYS A 352 13.96 -9.61 4.75
CA LYS A 352 15.06 -9.16 5.62
C LYS A 352 14.64 -8.08 6.62
N SER A 353 13.76 -7.17 6.21
CA SER A 353 13.21 -6.15 7.10
C SER A 353 12.25 -6.77 8.14
N ILE A 354 11.42 -7.73 7.74
CA ILE A 354 10.58 -8.50 8.68
C ILE A 354 11.44 -9.35 9.64
N ASP A 355 12.50 -10.00 9.17
CA ASP A 355 13.42 -10.80 9.98
C ASP A 355 14.11 -9.91 11.05
N LYS A 356 14.54 -8.69 10.66
CA LYS A 356 15.07 -7.68 11.59
C LYS A 356 14.03 -7.20 12.61
N LEU A 357 12.77 -7.00 12.22
CA LEU A 357 11.68 -6.66 13.15
C LEU A 357 11.32 -7.83 14.09
N LYS A 358 11.28 -9.07 13.59
CA LYS A 358 11.10 -10.29 14.40
C LYS A 358 12.23 -10.44 15.42
N ALA A 359 13.47 -10.17 15.03
CA ALA A 359 14.62 -10.18 15.94
C ALA A 359 14.53 -9.07 17.00
N PHE A 360 14.19 -7.84 16.60
CA PHE A 360 14.01 -6.70 17.50
C PHE A 360 12.88 -6.93 18.52
N PHE A 361 11.75 -7.51 18.11
CA PHE A 361 10.70 -7.95 19.04
C PHE A 361 11.22 -8.99 20.03
N LYS A 362 11.93 -10.04 19.55
CA LYS A 362 12.49 -11.08 20.42
C LYS A 362 13.52 -10.54 21.43
N GLU A 363 14.29 -9.54 21.05
CA GLU A 363 15.21 -8.83 21.93
C GLU A 363 14.49 -8.01 23.01
N LYS A 364 13.42 -7.28 22.63
CA LYS A 364 12.82 -6.24 23.47
C LYS A 364 11.58 -6.63 24.26
N SER A 365 10.83 -7.65 23.84
CA SER A 365 9.66 -8.12 24.59
C SER A 365 10.10 -8.72 25.94
N GLU A 366 9.43 -8.31 27.02
CA GLU A 366 9.77 -8.68 28.40
C GLU A 366 9.25 -10.08 28.79
N TYR A 367 8.53 -10.76 27.91
CA TYR A 367 8.00 -12.10 28.12
C TYR A 367 9.00 -13.17 27.70
N ASP A 368 9.23 -14.20 28.53
CA ASP A 368 10.12 -15.32 28.22
C ASP A 368 9.57 -16.21 27.09
N ASP A 369 8.27 -16.42 27.08
CA ASP A 369 7.51 -17.26 26.12
C ASP A 369 6.86 -16.42 25.01
N LYS A 370 7.55 -15.35 24.60
CA LYS A 370 7.15 -14.46 23.50
C LYS A 370 7.13 -15.15 22.14
N GLU A 371 6.06 -14.93 21.38
CA GLU A 371 5.88 -15.48 20.03
C GLU A 371 5.67 -14.36 19.00
N VAL A 372 6.18 -14.56 17.78
CA VAL A 372 6.01 -13.60 16.68
C VAL A 372 5.73 -14.29 15.35
N TYR A 373 4.65 -13.84 14.74
CA TYR A 373 4.09 -14.34 13.49
C TYR A 373 4.11 -13.25 12.42
N GLN A 374 3.94 -13.63 11.16
CA GLN A 374 3.87 -12.76 10.00
C GLN A 374 2.64 -13.05 9.15
N MET A 375 2.09 -12.01 8.54
CA MET A 375 1.07 -12.10 7.51
C MET A 375 1.39 -11.13 6.38
N PHE A 376 1.51 -11.65 5.15
CA PHE A 376 1.67 -10.85 3.95
C PHE A 376 0.41 -10.87 3.12
N VAL A 377 0.03 -9.70 2.62
CA VAL A 377 -1.05 -9.54 1.65
C VAL A 377 -0.43 -9.38 0.27
N LEU A 378 -0.51 -10.42 -0.56
CA LEU A 378 0.24 -10.47 -1.82
C LEU A 378 -0.51 -11.23 -2.94
N PRO A 379 -0.17 -11.01 -4.21
CA PRO A 379 -0.67 -11.84 -5.30
C PRO A 379 -0.18 -13.30 -5.24
N VAL A 380 -1.04 -14.27 -5.56
CA VAL A 380 -0.79 -15.74 -5.51
C VAL A 380 0.56 -16.15 -6.11
N PHE A 381 0.97 -15.55 -7.22
CA PHE A 381 2.20 -15.91 -7.92
C PHE A 381 3.49 -15.46 -7.21
N VAL A 382 3.38 -14.51 -6.26
CA VAL A 382 4.51 -14.01 -5.46
C VAL A 382 4.83 -14.97 -4.32
N GLY A 383 3.81 -15.65 -3.78
CA GLY A 383 3.95 -16.53 -2.61
C GLY A 383 5.02 -17.61 -2.70
N LYS A 384 5.40 -18.06 -3.91
CA LYS A 384 6.53 -18.99 -4.13
C LYS A 384 7.91 -18.41 -3.75
N HIS A 385 8.00 -17.11 -3.50
CA HIS A 385 9.21 -16.40 -3.08
C HIS A 385 9.20 -16.06 -1.58
N LEU A 386 8.07 -16.24 -0.89
CA LEU A 386 8.00 -16.12 0.56
C LEU A 386 8.57 -17.39 1.20
N ARG A 387 9.05 -17.24 2.42
CA ARG A 387 9.52 -18.32 3.30
C ARG A 387 8.62 -18.37 4.51
N ASP A 388 8.51 -19.55 5.12
CA ASP A 388 7.93 -19.72 6.46
C ASP A 388 6.51 -19.12 6.57
N VAL A 389 5.68 -19.36 5.55
CA VAL A 389 4.26 -18.97 5.48
C VAL A 389 3.49 -19.94 4.59
N GLU A 390 2.21 -20.14 4.91
CA GLU A 390 1.24 -20.83 4.07
C GLU A 390 0.20 -19.86 3.50
N MET A 391 -0.43 -20.23 2.39
CA MET A 391 -1.42 -19.39 1.71
C MET A 391 -2.84 -19.76 2.14
N LEU A 392 -3.58 -18.80 2.70
CA LEU A 392 -5.02 -18.96 2.93
C LEU A 392 -5.78 -18.97 1.60
N ASP A 393 -6.85 -19.76 1.53
CA ASP A 393 -7.75 -19.78 0.36
C ASP A 393 -8.57 -18.47 0.23
N TYR A 394 -8.63 -17.65 1.29
CA TYR A 394 -9.37 -16.39 1.35
C TYR A 394 -8.94 -15.39 0.27
N LYS A 395 -9.91 -14.95 -0.53
CA LYS A 395 -9.74 -14.04 -1.65
C LYS A 395 -9.87 -12.59 -1.20
N VAL A 396 -8.74 -11.97 -0.86
CA VAL A 396 -8.65 -10.57 -0.42
C VAL A 396 -9.22 -9.62 -1.47
N THR A 397 -10.16 -8.75 -1.06
CA THR A 397 -10.74 -7.73 -1.95
C THR A 397 -10.59 -6.33 -1.39
N TYR A 398 -10.52 -5.36 -2.30
CA TYR A 398 -10.30 -3.95 -1.99
C TYR A 398 -11.46 -3.09 -2.50
N SER A 399 -11.84 -2.05 -1.75
CA SER A 399 -12.96 -1.16 -2.09
C SER A 399 -12.63 -0.24 -3.28
N ASN A 400 -11.42 0.33 -3.31
CA ASN A 400 -10.96 1.27 -4.34
C ASN A 400 -10.31 0.59 -5.58
N HIS A 401 -10.02 -0.71 -5.54
CA HIS A 401 -9.38 -1.38 -6.68
C HIS A 401 -10.39 -1.88 -7.74
N ARG A 402 -10.39 -1.25 -8.92
CA ARG A 402 -11.29 -1.56 -10.06
C ARG A 402 -11.44 -3.04 -10.47
N VAL A 403 -10.41 -3.87 -10.29
CA VAL A 403 -10.40 -5.29 -10.67
C VAL A 403 -10.51 -6.20 -9.45
N PHE A 404 -9.83 -5.87 -8.35
CA PHE A 404 -9.74 -6.69 -7.15
C PHE A 404 -10.81 -6.35 -6.10
N ASN A 405 -11.85 -5.59 -6.47
CA ASN A 405 -13.08 -5.45 -5.69
C ASN A 405 -14.02 -6.67 -5.77
N ASN A 406 -13.71 -7.63 -6.64
CA ASN A 406 -14.50 -8.84 -6.90
C ASN A 406 -13.67 -10.11 -6.57
N PRO A 407 -14.19 -11.06 -5.76
CA PRO A 407 -13.45 -12.24 -5.34
C PRO A 407 -13.09 -13.19 -6.49
N ASP A 408 -13.86 -13.25 -7.57
CA ASP A 408 -13.57 -14.12 -8.72
C ASP A 408 -12.44 -13.56 -9.61
N ARG A 409 -12.06 -12.29 -9.40
CA ARG A 409 -11.03 -11.58 -10.16
C ARG A 409 -9.78 -11.28 -9.35
N THR A 410 -9.88 -11.26 -8.02
CA THR A 410 -8.72 -10.98 -7.16
C THR A 410 -7.71 -12.12 -7.16
N ILE A 411 -6.48 -11.75 -7.47
CA ILE A 411 -5.30 -12.60 -7.38
C ILE A 411 -4.62 -12.48 -6.01
N VAL A 412 -5.13 -11.65 -5.11
CA VAL A 412 -4.50 -11.36 -3.80
C VAL A 412 -4.98 -12.34 -2.74
N ARG A 413 -4.07 -12.80 -1.89
CA ARG A 413 -4.30 -13.73 -0.78
C ARG A 413 -3.52 -13.27 0.45
N LEU A 414 -3.90 -13.83 1.59
CA LEU A 414 -3.14 -13.77 2.83
C LEU A 414 -2.14 -14.94 2.86
N PHE A 415 -0.88 -14.65 3.21
CA PHE A 415 0.18 -15.63 3.43
C PHE A 415 0.69 -15.51 4.85
N THR A 416 0.61 -16.56 5.67
CA THR A 416 0.92 -16.45 7.11
C THR A 416 1.49 -17.74 7.71
N ASP A 417 2.27 -17.62 8.80
CA ASP A 417 2.69 -18.69 9.69
C ASP A 417 1.67 -18.97 10.82
N VAL A 418 0.56 -18.22 10.89
CA VAL A 418 -0.55 -18.48 11.82
C VAL A 418 -1.35 -19.69 11.36
N GLU A 419 -1.77 -20.53 12.31
CA GLU A 419 -2.58 -21.73 12.04
C GLU A 419 -3.84 -21.40 11.20
N GLN A 420 -4.00 -22.08 10.06
CA GLN A 420 -5.07 -21.76 9.12
C GLN A 420 -6.48 -22.01 9.68
N ALA A 421 -6.64 -22.88 10.69
CA ALA A 421 -7.89 -23.12 11.40
C ALA A 421 -8.43 -21.87 12.13
N ASN A 422 -7.56 -20.88 12.41
CA ASN A 422 -7.95 -19.64 13.08
C ASN A 422 -8.77 -18.71 12.17
N PHE A 423 -8.69 -18.88 10.85
CA PHE A 423 -9.35 -18.03 9.86
C PHE A 423 -10.65 -18.67 9.36
N GLU A 424 -11.74 -18.41 10.08
CA GLU A 424 -13.09 -18.83 9.69
C GLU A 424 -13.60 -18.03 8.49
N LEU A 425 -13.86 -18.69 7.37
CA LEU A 425 -14.22 -18.04 6.11
C LEU A 425 -15.72 -18.21 5.77
N PRO A 426 -16.37 -17.22 5.13
CA PRO A 426 -17.83 -17.20 4.99
C PRO A 426 -18.37 -18.25 4.01
N GLU A 427 -19.27 -19.10 4.52
CA GLU A 427 -20.09 -20.00 3.71
C GLU A 427 -21.12 -19.21 2.87
N PRO A 428 -21.59 -19.74 1.73
CA PRO A 428 -21.24 -21.02 1.11
C PRO A 428 -20.04 -20.92 0.12
N TYR A 429 -19.36 -19.78 0.04
CA TYR A 429 -18.23 -19.59 -0.91
C TYR A 429 -16.98 -20.36 -0.48
N TYR A 430 -16.81 -20.51 0.84
CA TYR A 430 -15.81 -21.36 1.46
C TYR A 430 -16.50 -22.52 2.20
N ARG A 431 -15.71 -23.56 2.50
CA ARG A 431 -16.07 -24.69 3.36
C ARG A 431 -14.89 -25.04 4.25
N PHE A 432 -15.13 -25.60 5.42
CA PHE A 432 -14.06 -26.22 6.20
C PHE A 432 -13.64 -27.56 5.57
N CYS A 433 -12.35 -27.90 5.65
CA CYS A 433 -11.81 -29.20 5.29
C CYS A 433 -11.15 -29.81 6.54
N SER A 434 -11.76 -30.85 7.09
CA SER A 434 -11.27 -31.62 8.24
C SER A 434 -9.84 -32.12 8.03
N GLU A 435 -9.61 -32.81 6.91
CA GLU A 435 -8.31 -33.43 6.58
C GLU A 435 -7.15 -32.42 6.49
N CYS A 436 -7.44 -31.16 6.13
CA CYS A 436 -6.44 -30.09 6.05
C CYS A 436 -6.49 -29.12 7.24
N ASN A 437 -7.37 -29.34 8.22
CA ASN A 437 -7.65 -28.43 9.33
C ASN A 437 -7.76 -26.93 8.91
N ARG A 438 -8.42 -26.64 7.78
CA ARG A 438 -8.46 -25.28 7.21
C ARG A 438 -9.69 -25.02 6.36
N TYR A 439 -10.07 -23.74 6.25
CA TYR A 439 -11.07 -23.31 5.28
C TYR A 439 -10.48 -23.25 3.86
N VAL A 440 -11.27 -23.73 2.90
CA VAL A 440 -10.92 -23.77 1.47
C VAL A 440 -12.07 -23.22 0.63
N VAL A 441 -11.79 -22.74 -0.59
CA VAL A 441 -12.87 -22.40 -1.54
C VAL A 441 -13.74 -23.64 -1.75
N SER A 442 -15.07 -23.52 -1.80
CA SER A 442 -15.96 -24.69 -1.85
C SER A 442 -15.70 -25.64 -3.03
N THR A 443 -15.19 -25.11 -4.15
CA THR A 443 -14.75 -25.85 -5.35
C THR A 443 -13.30 -26.36 -5.30
N ASN A 444 -12.57 -26.16 -4.20
CA ASN A 444 -11.25 -26.75 -3.95
C ASN A 444 -11.44 -28.10 -3.25
N GLU A 445 -11.53 -29.17 -4.03
CA GLU A 445 -11.66 -30.54 -3.52
C GLU A 445 -10.36 -31.02 -2.85
N HIS A 446 -10.47 -31.78 -1.77
CA HIS A 446 -9.32 -32.45 -1.17
C HIS A 446 -8.84 -33.56 -2.13
N CYS A 447 -7.53 -33.75 -2.23
CA CYS A 447 -6.95 -34.85 -2.99
C CYS A 447 -6.26 -35.82 -2.03
N ASP A 448 -6.90 -36.95 -1.78
CA ASP A 448 -6.45 -37.97 -0.81
C ASP A 448 -5.04 -38.50 -1.14
N VAL A 449 -4.70 -38.58 -2.43
CA VAL A 449 -3.37 -39.03 -2.91
C VAL A 449 -2.27 -37.99 -2.69
N CYS A 450 -2.63 -36.73 -2.46
CA CYS A 450 -1.70 -35.64 -2.15
C CYS A 450 -1.86 -35.07 -0.74
N GLU A 451 -2.79 -35.63 0.05
CA GLU A 451 -3.20 -35.23 1.40
C GLU A 451 -3.41 -33.71 1.54
N LYS A 452 -3.96 -33.07 0.49
CA LYS A 452 -4.20 -31.62 0.47
C LYS A 452 -5.29 -31.17 -0.48
N CYS A 453 -5.95 -30.06 -0.13
CA CYS A 453 -6.75 -29.24 -1.05
C CYS A 453 -5.82 -28.40 -1.94
N PRO A 454 -5.62 -28.76 -3.22
CA PRO A 454 -4.45 -28.34 -3.99
C PRO A 454 -4.66 -27.12 -4.89
N SER A 455 -5.89 -26.59 -4.98
CA SER A 455 -6.19 -25.44 -5.82
C SER A 455 -5.45 -24.19 -5.32
N LYS A 456 -5.03 -23.33 -6.26
CA LYS A 456 -4.43 -22.02 -5.96
C LYS A 456 -5.26 -20.83 -6.44
N ASP A 457 -6.18 -21.06 -7.37
CA ASP A 457 -7.10 -20.05 -7.91
C ASP A 457 -8.56 -20.29 -7.51
N GLY A 458 -8.84 -21.39 -6.79
CA GLY A 458 -10.18 -21.84 -6.41
C GLY A 458 -10.83 -22.77 -7.44
N SER A 459 -10.20 -23.04 -8.60
CA SER A 459 -10.72 -24.04 -9.54
C SER A 459 -10.46 -25.47 -9.07
N THR A 460 -11.36 -26.41 -9.37
CA THR A 460 -11.13 -27.85 -9.15
C THR A 460 -9.83 -28.27 -9.83
N TYR A 461 -9.03 -29.11 -9.18
CA TYR A 461 -7.80 -29.70 -9.74
C TYR A 461 -7.95 -31.23 -9.77
N LYS A 462 -7.18 -31.90 -10.62
CA LYS A 462 -7.14 -33.38 -10.68
C LYS A 462 -5.75 -33.90 -10.36
N HIS A 463 -5.66 -35.04 -9.69
CA HIS A 463 -4.38 -35.74 -9.51
C HIS A 463 -3.86 -36.28 -10.85
N CYS A 464 -2.54 -36.22 -11.07
CA CYS A 464 -1.88 -36.93 -12.16
C CYS A 464 -0.85 -37.90 -11.58
N PHE A 465 -1.20 -39.20 -11.57
CA PHE A 465 -0.38 -40.26 -11.00
C PHE A 465 1.02 -40.34 -11.61
N THR A 466 1.18 -40.07 -12.91
CA THR A 466 2.50 -40.07 -13.59
C THR A 466 3.35 -38.83 -13.30
N CYS A 467 2.79 -37.79 -12.68
CA CYS A 467 3.53 -36.61 -12.20
C CYS A 467 3.49 -36.46 -10.68
N GLU A 468 2.86 -37.41 -9.98
CA GLU A 468 2.65 -37.47 -8.52
C GLU A 468 2.18 -36.12 -7.93
N ARG A 469 1.34 -35.40 -8.69
CA ARG A 469 0.90 -34.05 -8.32
C ARG A 469 -0.46 -33.69 -8.89
N CYS A 470 -1.15 -32.82 -8.17
CA CYS A 470 -2.38 -32.19 -8.64
C CYS A 470 -2.10 -31.12 -9.70
N VAL A 471 -2.93 -31.09 -10.74
CA VAL A 471 -2.83 -30.18 -11.89
C VAL A 471 -4.21 -29.65 -12.29
N LYS A 472 -4.24 -28.53 -13.02
CA LYS A 472 -5.51 -27.96 -13.50
C LYS A 472 -6.24 -28.96 -14.41
N PRO A 473 -7.58 -28.97 -14.48
CA PRO A 473 -8.34 -30.01 -15.19
C PRO A 473 -8.01 -30.09 -16.68
N LYS A 474 -7.72 -28.93 -17.29
CA LYS A 474 -7.33 -28.77 -18.70
C LYS A 474 -5.90 -29.21 -19.02
N TYR A 475 -5.08 -29.57 -18.02
CA TYR A 475 -3.72 -30.07 -18.25
C TYR A 475 -3.76 -31.57 -18.53
N VAL A 476 -2.87 -32.03 -19.41
CA VAL A 476 -2.73 -33.43 -19.81
C VAL A 476 -1.27 -33.82 -19.66
N HIS A 477 -1.00 -35.04 -19.17
CA HIS A 477 0.35 -35.57 -19.10
C HIS A 477 0.88 -35.87 -20.51
N CYS A 478 1.97 -35.22 -20.91
CA CYS A 478 2.61 -35.48 -22.18
C CYS A 478 3.75 -36.49 -22.01
N LYS A 479 3.60 -37.70 -22.58
CA LYS A 479 4.62 -38.75 -22.53
C LYS A 479 6.00 -38.28 -23.05
N ARG A 480 6.03 -37.41 -24.07
CA ARG A 480 7.28 -36.86 -24.64
C ARG A 480 7.97 -35.86 -23.70
N CYS A 481 7.21 -34.98 -23.04
CA CYS A 481 7.76 -33.96 -22.15
C CYS A 481 7.87 -34.43 -20.70
N LYS A 482 7.40 -35.65 -20.38
CA LYS A 482 7.32 -36.25 -19.04
C LYS A 482 6.64 -35.35 -17.98
N CYS A 483 5.77 -34.44 -18.43
CA CYS A 483 5.14 -33.45 -17.56
C CYS A 483 3.71 -33.08 -18.02
N CYS A 484 2.91 -32.57 -17.08
CA CYS A 484 1.58 -32.05 -17.37
C CYS A 484 1.62 -30.60 -17.85
N HIS A 485 1.04 -30.34 -19.02
CA HIS A 485 0.84 -28.99 -19.57
C HIS A 485 -0.48 -28.89 -20.36
N LEU A 486 -0.81 -27.70 -20.85
CA LEU A 486 -1.95 -27.51 -21.75
C LEU A 486 -1.71 -28.21 -23.10
N PRO A 487 -2.74 -28.76 -23.77
CA PRO A 487 -2.63 -29.29 -25.13
C PRO A 487 -1.97 -28.29 -26.09
N GLY A 488 -1.15 -28.79 -27.01
CA GLY A 488 -0.40 -27.97 -27.97
C GLY A 488 0.82 -27.22 -27.42
N ARG A 489 1.14 -27.33 -26.13
CA ARG A 489 2.33 -26.70 -25.51
C ARG A 489 3.47 -27.68 -25.18
N CYS A 490 3.68 -28.70 -26.01
CA CYS A 490 4.83 -29.59 -25.87
C CYS A 490 6.12 -28.78 -26.03
N ASN A 491 7.05 -28.88 -25.09
CA ASN A 491 8.35 -28.23 -25.21
C ASN A 491 9.17 -28.96 -26.31
N PRO A 492 9.60 -28.29 -27.39
CA PRO A 492 10.24 -28.97 -28.52
C PRO A 492 11.66 -29.48 -28.21
N LYS A 493 12.31 -28.91 -27.18
CA LYS A 493 13.60 -29.36 -26.66
C LYS A 493 13.37 -30.25 -25.43
N PRO A 494 13.85 -31.50 -25.42
CA PRO A 494 14.19 -32.19 -24.18
C PRO A 494 15.25 -31.37 -23.43
N GLN A 495 15.25 -31.46 -22.10
CA GLN A 495 16.45 -31.21 -21.29
C GLN A 495 17.34 -32.44 -21.37
#